data_AF-A0A432MFR7-F1
#
_entry.id   AF-A0A432MFR7-F1
#
_cell.length_a   1.000
_cell.length_b   1.000
_cell.length_c   1.000
_cell.angle_alpha   90.00
_cell.angle_beta   90.00
_cell.angle_gamma   90.00
#
_symmetry.space_group_name_H-M   'P 1'
#
loop_
_entity.id
_entity.type
_entity.pdbx_description
1 polymer ?
#
loop_
_entity_poly.entity_id
_entity_poly.type
_entity_poly.pdbx_seq_one_letter_code
_entity_poly.pdbx_strand_id
1 'polypeptide(L)'
;MLAAALLTALCLSPPQEAPAPTPAGAASTAAKGNRLTYLDGMSPYDVGRSFPKLTTPQWIGEEGVDAVVILAIDDLRDNTPKYEGYLRPILDHLKKIEGRAPVSIMTNRVDPESPQVADWLAEGISMEVHTLDHPCPLLAGGDFEKAARTYHDGVDLLRRIPGNTPVAFRMPCCDSMNSPSPRFYREIFEERSGEQHFLTIDSSVCVVLTPDDPDLPRGLVVDPDGTPRFRKYLPSEGFVNWVEDYPYPYLINRLCWEFPCMVPSDWEAQNHHGENNPKTIEDWKRALDATVIKQGVFTMVFHPHGWIEPEQVVEFIDYASKTYGNRVRFLNFREAQERLDANLLGGQPVRDRFGRDNGVRLIDLDNDGYLDVLLGDGGPRVTRIWKPAGRRWELRPMPTSLIMHEGAEHPTAVRFAVLDPDGSPAMIGGEGPVKHCWIFDGNRWVLQDARLRGLPVDVDGLRFRDLDGDGICEAILTNRDRGLTDTSGAYRWAPSDSSWEKLPFLLPAGAWTSGFQGLDSGLRFLDLDGDGLVNDLFFSDDERFGAFVFTGLDSGWSRPLRAGRADAPDAFRPVVRRFGEENGFFAKGGVLYWQNEDTGDLPNQVDRLPIEALHESPDN
;
A
#
# COMPACT_ATOMS: atom_id res chain seq x y z
N MET A 1 -8.74 67.02 46.13
CA MET A 1 -9.18 65.78 46.80
C MET A 1 -10.29 65.16 45.98
N LEU A 2 -10.18 63.85 45.75
CA LEU A 2 -11.13 62.91 45.13
C LEU A 2 -11.43 63.03 43.63
N ALA A 3 -10.75 62.17 42.86
CA ALA A 3 -11.17 61.68 41.55
C ALA A 3 -11.91 60.34 41.73
N ALA A 4 -13.07 60.19 41.11
CA ALA A 4 -13.87 58.96 41.11
C ALA A 4 -13.46 58.05 39.95
N ALA A 5 -13.13 56.80 40.25
CA ALA A 5 -12.89 55.75 39.27
C ALA A 5 -14.17 54.94 39.05
N LEU A 6 -14.65 54.86 37.80
CA LEU A 6 -15.64 53.87 37.38
C LEU A 6 -14.94 52.53 37.11
N LEU A 7 -15.37 51.47 37.78
CA LEU A 7 -15.09 50.09 37.40
C LEU A 7 -16.14 49.64 36.37
N THR A 8 -15.70 49.27 35.18
CA THR A 8 -16.53 48.58 34.18
C THR A 8 -16.30 47.08 34.33
N ALA A 9 -17.35 46.34 34.71
CA ALA A 9 -17.33 44.88 34.73
C ALA A 9 -17.42 44.36 33.29
N LEU A 10 -16.38 43.66 32.81
CA LEU A 10 -16.47 42.84 31.60
C LEU A 10 -17.13 41.50 31.97
N CYS A 11 -18.36 41.29 31.52
CA CYS A 11 -18.96 39.96 31.47
C CYS A 11 -18.29 39.18 30.31
N LEU A 12 -17.48 38.18 30.65
CA LEU A 12 -17.02 37.17 29.70
C LEU A 12 -18.19 36.21 29.43
N SER A 13 -18.69 36.20 28.20
CA SER A 13 -19.58 35.14 27.72
C SER A 13 -18.81 33.82 27.65
N PRO A 14 -19.45 32.66 27.90
CA PRO A 14 -18.83 31.36 27.67
C PRO A 14 -18.46 31.20 26.18
N PRO A 15 -17.41 30.42 25.84
CA PRO A 15 -17.08 30.12 24.46
C PRO A 15 -18.29 29.49 23.78
N GLN A 16 -18.70 30.13 22.69
CA GLN A 16 -19.76 29.64 21.81
C GLN A 16 -19.20 28.42 21.07
N GLU A 17 -19.84 27.25 21.22
CA GLU A 17 -19.53 26.06 20.42
C GLU A 17 -19.52 26.44 18.94
N ALA A 18 -18.47 26.04 18.24
CA ALA A 18 -18.39 26.25 16.80
C ALA A 18 -19.57 25.52 16.12
N PRO A 19 -20.18 26.12 15.08
CA PRO A 19 -21.23 25.43 14.33
C PRO A 19 -20.67 24.12 13.75
N ALA A 20 -21.49 23.06 13.79
CA ALA A 20 -21.12 21.76 13.26
C ALA A 20 -20.66 21.88 11.79
N PRO A 21 -19.56 21.20 11.40
CA PRO A 21 -19.06 21.25 10.03
C PRO A 21 -20.11 20.72 9.04
N THR A 22 -20.13 21.28 7.83
CA THR A 22 -20.88 20.68 6.69
C THR A 22 -20.34 19.28 6.39
N PRO A 23 -21.11 18.33 5.83
CA PRO A 23 -20.63 16.97 5.55
C PRO A 23 -19.28 16.89 4.82
N ALA A 24 -19.10 17.69 3.75
CA ALA A 24 -17.82 17.77 3.03
C ALA A 24 -16.66 18.34 3.88
N GLY A 25 -16.97 19.23 4.83
CA GLY A 25 -16.01 19.77 5.79
C GLY A 25 -15.66 18.79 6.91
N ALA A 26 -16.63 17.98 7.35
CA ALA A 26 -16.43 16.89 8.30
C ALA A 26 -15.55 15.80 7.67
N ALA A 27 -15.87 15.35 6.46
CA ALA A 27 -15.06 14.37 5.72
C ALA A 27 -13.60 14.84 5.51
N SER A 28 -13.39 16.10 5.13
CA SER A 28 -12.03 16.66 5.00
C SER A 28 -11.28 16.76 6.34
N THR A 29 -11.99 16.93 7.45
CA THR A 29 -11.40 17.03 8.78
C THR A 29 -11.06 15.63 9.30
N ALA A 30 -11.98 14.69 9.13
CA ALA A 30 -11.78 13.27 9.40
C ALA A 30 -10.64 12.67 8.61
N ALA A 31 -10.47 13.04 7.34
CA ALA A 31 -9.32 12.62 6.56
C ALA A 31 -7.98 13.01 7.21
N LYS A 32 -7.93 14.14 7.95
CA LYS A 32 -6.73 14.55 8.70
C LYS A 32 -6.55 13.74 9.97
N GLY A 33 -7.62 13.49 10.73
CA GLY A 33 -7.57 12.61 11.90
C GLY A 33 -7.17 11.18 11.53
N ASN A 34 -7.71 10.68 10.42
CA ASN A 34 -7.54 9.31 9.94
C ASN A 34 -6.31 9.11 9.03
N ARG A 35 -5.49 10.13 8.83
CA ARG A 35 -4.35 10.09 7.89
C ARG A 35 -3.30 9.01 8.18
N LEU A 36 -3.30 8.45 9.40
CA LEU A 36 -2.35 7.41 9.83
C LEU A 36 -2.96 6.00 9.84
N THR A 37 -4.24 5.87 9.55
CA THR A 37 -4.99 4.61 9.73
C THR A 37 -4.66 3.54 8.68
N TYR A 38 -4.04 3.93 7.56
CA TYR A 38 -3.54 2.97 6.56
C TYR A 38 -2.45 2.05 7.13
N LEU A 39 -1.79 2.43 8.23
CA LEU A 39 -0.79 1.60 8.91
C LEU A 39 -1.41 0.34 9.57
N ASP A 40 -2.74 0.31 9.73
CA ASP A 40 -3.49 -0.86 10.19
C ASP A 40 -4.11 -1.67 9.03
N GLY A 41 -4.01 -1.17 7.79
CA GLY A 41 -4.60 -1.79 6.59
C GLY A 41 -3.66 -2.76 5.87
N MET A 42 -4.23 -3.56 4.97
CA MET A 42 -3.52 -4.56 4.16
C MET A 42 -3.84 -4.46 2.65
N SER A 43 -4.72 -3.56 2.25
CA SER A 43 -5.16 -3.44 0.86
C SER A 43 -4.05 -2.84 -0.01
N PRO A 44 -3.74 -3.43 -1.17
CA PRO A 44 -2.74 -2.91 -2.09
C PRO A 44 -3.25 -1.70 -2.90
N TYR A 45 -4.52 -1.30 -2.71
CA TYR A 45 -5.21 -0.29 -3.51
C TYR A 45 -5.52 1.01 -2.76
N ASP A 46 -5.05 1.15 -1.52
CA ASP A 46 -5.37 2.29 -0.65
C ASP A 46 -4.56 3.56 -0.99
N VAL A 47 -3.58 3.44 -1.89
CA VAL A 47 -2.76 4.57 -2.37
C VAL A 47 -3.43 5.28 -3.56
N GLY A 48 -3.12 6.57 -3.70
CA GLY A 48 -3.66 7.39 -4.78
C GLY A 48 -3.20 8.84 -4.67
N ARG A 49 -3.85 9.75 -5.41
CA ARG A 49 -3.47 11.17 -5.50
C ARG A 49 -3.31 11.90 -4.15
N SER A 50 -4.10 11.54 -3.15
CA SER A 50 -4.07 12.14 -1.81
C SER A 50 -3.11 11.46 -0.83
N PHE A 51 -2.51 10.32 -1.22
CA PHE A 51 -1.58 9.59 -0.37
C PHE A 51 -0.20 10.28 -0.35
N PRO A 52 0.52 10.33 0.79
CA PRO A 52 1.83 10.97 0.85
C PRO A 52 2.85 10.31 -0.07
N LYS A 53 3.69 11.10 -0.72
CA LYS A 53 4.55 10.66 -1.82
C LYS A 53 5.84 9.99 -1.31
N LEU A 54 6.29 8.93 -2.00
CA LEU A 54 7.65 8.39 -1.90
C LEU A 54 8.43 8.66 -3.20
N THR A 55 8.84 9.90 -3.37
CA THR A 55 9.52 10.38 -4.58
C THR A 55 10.90 9.75 -4.75
N THR A 56 11.39 9.64 -5.99
CA THR A 56 12.72 9.12 -6.32
C THR A 56 13.86 9.78 -5.52
N PRO A 57 13.89 11.12 -5.32
CA PRO A 57 14.91 11.76 -4.47
C PRO A 57 14.99 11.23 -3.04
N GLN A 58 13.90 10.68 -2.46
CA GLN A 58 13.90 10.14 -1.10
C GLN A 58 14.77 8.88 -0.95
N TRP A 59 14.93 8.09 -2.03
CA TRP A 59 15.53 6.76 -1.95
C TRP A 59 16.65 6.51 -2.97
N ILE A 60 16.79 7.30 -4.02
CA ILE A 60 17.78 7.05 -5.06
C ILE A 60 19.23 7.21 -4.56
N GLY A 61 19.47 8.17 -3.66
CA GLY A 61 20.81 8.49 -3.13
C GLY A 61 21.75 9.19 -4.12
N GLU A 62 21.23 9.67 -5.25
CA GLU A 62 21.97 10.41 -6.27
C GLU A 62 21.37 11.82 -6.44
N GLU A 63 22.22 12.84 -6.37
CA GLU A 63 21.79 14.22 -6.59
C GLU A 63 21.40 14.45 -8.06
N GLY A 64 20.31 15.20 -8.27
CA GLY A 64 19.85 15.57 -9.60
C GLY A 64 19.00 14.52 -10.32
N VAL A 65 18.83 13.32 -9.77
CA VAL A 65 17.88 12.33 -10.29
C VAL A 65 16.47 12.66 -9.81
N ASP A 66 15.55 12.82 -10.75
CA ASP A 66 14.13 13.09 -10.48
C ASP A 66 13.26 11.86 -10.65
N ALA A 67 13.58 10.94 -11.57
CA ALA A 67 12.79 9.73 -11.80
C ALA A 67 13.66 8.51 -12.10
N VAL A 68 13.09 7.32 -11.86
CA VAL A 68 13.71 6.04 -12.22
C VAL A 68 12.88 5.35 -13.29
N VAL A 69 13.56 4.75 -14.27
CA VAL A 69 12.97 3.83 -15.24
C VAL A 69 13.46 2.42 -14.93
N ILE A 70 12.52 1.47 -14.82
CA ILE A 70 12.80 0.04 -14.73
C ILE A 70 12.25 -0.61 -15.99
N LEU A 71 13.12 -1.26 -16.75
CA LEU A 71 12.74 -2.05 -17.91
C LEU A 71 12.62 -3.52 -17.46
N ALA A 72 11.38 -4.02 -17.41
CA ALA A 72 11.11 -5.40 -17.02
C ALA A 72 10.47 -6.18 -18.17
N ILE A 73 11.20 -7.18 -18.66
CA ILE A 73 10.77 -8.07 -19.75
C ILE A 73 10.25 -9.39 -19.19
N ASP A 74 9.06 -9.79 -19.61
CA ASP A 74 8.35 -10.92 -19.00
C ASP A 74 8.54 -12.24 -19.78
N ASP A 75 8.05 -13.33 -19.17
CA ASP A 75 7.91 -14.68 -19.75
C ASP A 75 9.17 -15.51 -20.03
N LEU A 76 10.35 -15.18 -19.46
CA LEU A 76 11.53 -16.00 -19.77
C LEU A 76 11.30 -17.45 -19.37
N ARG A 77 11.46 -18.33 -20.36
CA ARG A 77 11.43 -19.79 -20.22
C ARG A 77 12.78 -20.35 -20.68
N ASP A 78 12.87 -21.67 -20.88
CA ASP A 78 14.05 -22.34 -21.45
C ASP A 78 14.27 -22.01 -22.94
N ASN A 79 14.22 -20.72 -23.29
CA ASN A 79 14.31 -20.14 -24.62
C ASN A 79 15.23 -18.90 -24.64
N THR A 80 16.31 -18.91 -23.84
CA THR A 80 17.27 -17.80 -23.72
C THR A 80 17.77 -17.24 -25.05
N PRO A 81 17.95 -18.00 -26.17
CA PRO A 81 18.35 -17.39 -27.45
C PRO A 81 17.32 -16.41 -28.02
N LYS A 82 16.02 -16.62 -27.77
CA LYS A 82 14.95 -15.68 -28.19
C LYS A 82 15.10 -14.35 -27.45
N TYR A 83 15.28 -14.43 -26.13
CA TYR A 83 15.45 -13.25 -25.27
C TYR A 83 16.74 -12.52 -25.60
N GLU A 84 17.84 -13.24 -25.79
CA GLU A 84 19.14 -12.66 -26.16
C GLU A 84 19.05 -11.90 -27.48
N GLY A 85 18.45 -12.51 -28.52
CA GLY A 85 18.28 -11.84 -29.82
C GLY A 85 17.44 -10.57 -29.75
N TYR A 86 16.36 -10.61 -28.96
CA TYR A 86 15.49 -9.45 -28.76
C TYR A 86 16.15 -8.36 -27.90
N LEU A 87 16.80 -8.73 -26.80
CA LEU A 87 17.36 -7.80 -25.83
C LEU A 87 18.68 -7.18 -26.29
N ARG A 88 19.50 -7.87 -27.09
CA ARG A 88 20.86 -7.41 -27.42
C ARG A 88 20.94 -5.93 -27.86
N PRO A 89 20.09 -5.42 -28.78
CA PRO A 89 20.09 -4.00 -29.12
C PRO A 89 19.80 -3.07 -27.94
N ILE A 90 18.89 -3.46 -27.05
CA ILE A 90 18.49 -2.72 -25.84
C ILE A 90 19.65 -2.70 -24.83
N LEU A 91 20.25 -3.87 -24.54
CA LEU A 91 21.36 -4.01 -23.58
C LEU A 91 22.59 -3.22 -24.03
N ASP A 92 22.96 -3.32 -25.30
CA ASP A 92 24.10 -2.60 -25.87
C ASP A 92 23.87 -1.08 -25.84
N HIS A 93 22.62 -0.63 -25.94
CA HIS A 93 22.27 0.77 -25.84
C HIS A 93 22.34 1.28 -24.40
N LEU A 94 21.76 0.55 -23.44
CA LEU A 94 21.85 0.89 -22.01
C LEU A 94 23.29 0.95 -21.53
N LYS A 95 24.16 0.00 -21.94
CA LYS A 95 25.58 0.02 -21.59
C LYS A 95 26.31 1.28 -22.03
N LYS A 96 25.91 1.90 -23.15
CA LYS A 96 26.49 3.17 -23.60
C LYS A 96 26.08 4.35 -22.72
N ILE A 97 24.91 4.27 -22.07
CA ILE A 97 24.35 5.32 -21.23
C ILE A 97 24.77 5.14 -19.77
N GLU A 98 24.62 3.93 -19.24
CA GLU A 98 24.76 3.61 -17.81
C GLU A 98 26.06 2.85 -17.48
N GLY A 99 26.82 2.40 -18.49
CA GLY A 99 28.01 1.56 -18.30
C GLY A 99 27.71 0.09 -17.97
N ARG A 100 26.43 -0.27 -17.83
CA ARG A 100 25.88 -1.60 -17.53
C ARG A 100 24.48 -1.73 -18.17
N ALA A 101 23.86 -2.90 -18.10
CA ALA A 101 22.54 -3.15 -18.68
C ALA A 101 21.45 -3.40 -17.60
N PRO A 102 20.88 -2.34 -16.97
CA PRO A 102 19.77 -2.44 -16.02
C PRO A 102 18.46 -2.91 -16.69
N VAL A 103 18.34 -4.21 -16.88
CA VAL A 103 17.08 -4.85 -17.26
C VAL A 103 16.77 -5.90 -16.22
N SER A 104 15.49 -6.01 -15.86
CA SER A 104 14.98 -7.13 -15.07
C SER A 104 14.28 -8.10 -16.02
N ILE A 105 14.64 -9.37 -15.96
CA ILE A 105 13.96 -10.43 -16.71
C ILE A 105 13.05 -11.19 -15.75
N MET A 106 11.74 -11.01 -15.90
CA MET A 106 10.74 -11.77 -15.15
C MET A 106 10.69 -13.18 -15.74
N THR A 107 11.10 -14.16 -14.94
CA THR A 107 11.48 -15.49 -15.38
C THR A 107 10.54 -16.53 -14.80
N ASN A 108 9.98 -17.36 -15.69
CA ASN A 108 9.24 -18.55 -15.29
C ASN A 108 10.18 -19.72 -14.99
N ARG A 109 11.00 -20.10 -15.98
CA ARG A 109 11.91 -21.25 -15.90
C ARG A 109 13.17 -20.97 -16.69
N VAL A 110 14.32 -21.30 -16.11
CA VAL A 110 15.59 -21.29 -16.82
C VAL A 110 16.53 -22.29 -16.15
N ASP A 111 17.43 -22.90 -16.92
CA ASP A 111 18.53 -23.69 -16.37
C ASP A 111 19.41 -22.81 -15.46
N PRO A 112 19.55 -23.13 -14.15
CA PRO A 112 20.40 -22.37 -13.23
C PRO A 112 21.86 -22.28 -13.66
N GLU A 113 22.34 -23.26 -14.44
CA GLU A 113 23.73 -23.32 -14.92
C GLU A 113 23.87 -22.78 -16.36
N SER A 114 22.85 -22.10 -16.88
CA SER A 114 22.87 -21.50 -18.21
C SER A 114 24.02 -20.49 -18.37
N PRO A 115 24.96 -20.72 -19.31
CA PRO A 115 26.05 -19.77 -19.57
C PRO A 115 25.54 -18.38 -19.98
N GLN A 116 24.43 -18.34 -20.74
CA GLN A 116 23.82 -17.09 -21.17
C GLN A 116 23.29 -16.26 -19.98
N VAL A 117 22.74 -16.92 -18.95
CA VAL A 117 22.27 -16.24 -17.74
C VAL A 117 23.46 -15.69 -16.94
N ALA A 118 24.55 -16.47 -16.83
CA ALA A 118 25.77 -16.00 -16.20
C ALA A 118 26.35 -14.76 -16.90
N ASP A 119 26.35 -14.74 -18.24
CA ASP A 119 26.77 -13.59 -19.04
C ASP A 119 25.86 -12.38 -18.78
N TRP A 120 24.53 -12.55 -18.79
CA TRP A 120 23.56 -11.50 -18.47
C TRP A 120 23.77 -10.88 -17.09
N LEU A 121 23.97 -11.71 -16.06
CA LEU A 121 24.26 -11.23 -14.70
C LEU A 121 25.56 -10.41 -14.66
N ALA A 122 26.59 -10.84 -15.39
CA ALA A 122 27.85 -10.10 -15.50
C ALA A 122 27.70 -8.75 -16.26
N GLU A 123 26.70 -8.65 -17.14
CA GLU A 123 26.34 -7.41 -17.84
C GLU A 123 25.51 -6.43 -16.99
N GLY A 124 25.01 -6.86 -15.82
CA GLY A 124 24.21 -6.05 -14.90
C GLY A 124 22.69 -6.25 -15.00
N ILE A 125 22.24 -7.34 -15.62
CA ILE A 125 20.83 -7.75 -15.68
C ILE A 125 20.45 -8.45 -14.36
N SER A 126 19.19 -8.35 -13.94
CA SER A 126 18.66 -9.14 -12.84
C SER A 126 17.62 -10.17 -13.32
N MET A 127 17.60 -11.35 -12.68
CA MET A 127 16.63 -12.41 -12.97
C MET A 127 15.62 -12.46 -11.82
N GLU A 128 14.36 -12.17 -12.12
CA GLU A 128 13.28 -11.97 -11.14
C GLU A 128 12.15 -12.98 -11.35
N VAL A 129 11.30 -13.20 -10.34
CA VAL A 129 10.34 -14.32 -10.35
C VAL A 129 9.07 -13.96 -11.11
N HIS A 130 8.59 -14.89 -11.96
CA HIS A 130 7.31 -14.75 -12.67
C HIS A 130 6.40 -15.98 -12.52
N THR A 131 6.57 -16.75 -11.43
CA THR A 131 6.05 -18.12 -11.20
C THR A 131 6.56 -19.18 -12.18
N LEU A 132 6.64 -20.44 -11.78
CA LEU A 132 7.14 -21.50 -12.66
C LEU A 132 6.27 -21.80 -13.87
N ASP A 133 4.94 -21.72 -13.71
CA ASP A 133 4.00 -22.23 -14.71
C ASP A 133 3.24 -21.14 -15.46
N HIS A 134 3.34 -19.89 -15.00
CA HIS A 134 2.57 -18.74 -15.52
C HIS A 134 1.04 -18.98 -15.51
N PRO A 135 0.43 -19.34 -14.38
CA PRO A 135 -1.03 -19.46 -14.29
C PRO A 135 -1.72 -18.09 -14.41
N CYS A 136 -2.81 -18.01 -15.17
CA CYS A 136 -3.59 -16.79 -15.33
C CYS A 136 -5.08 -17.03 -15.05
N PRO A 137 -5.65 -16.48 -13.97
CA PRO A 137 -4.96 -15.78 -12.87
C PRO A 137 -4.14 -16.75 -12.00
N LEU A 138 -3.29 -16.23 -11.11
CA LEU A 138 -2.49 -17.06 -10.19
C LEU A 138 -3.38 -17.84 -9.21
N LEU A 139 -4.34 -17.14 -8.59
CA LEU A 139 -5.31 -17.74 -7.69
C LEU A 139 -6.52 -18.23 -8.50
N ALA A 140 -6.59 -19.53 -8.80
CA ALA A 140 -7.67 -20.13 -9.57
C ALA A 140 -7.91 -21.61 -9.22
N GLY A 141 -9.07 -22.12 -9.62
CA GLY A 141 -9.40 -23.55 -9.57
C GLY A 141 -9.58 -24.13 -8.17
N GLY A 142 -9.77 -23.28 -7.15
CA GLY A 142 -9.89 -23.70 -5.75
C GLY A 142 -8.61 -24.31 -5.16
N ASP A 143 -7.45 -24.09 -5.79
CA ASP A 143 -6.18 -24.73 -5.41
C ASP A 143 -5.15 -23.69 -4.96
N PHE A 144 -5.35 -23.16 -3.74
CA PHE A 144 -4.46 -22.20 -3.10
C PHE A 144 -3.03 -22.75 -2.96
N GLU A 145 -2.89 -24.03 -2.61
CA GLU A 145 -1.56 -24.63 -2.43
C GLU A 145 -0.77 -24.69 -3.75
N LYS A 146 -1.44 -24.90 -4.89
CA LYS A 146 -0.77 -24.86 -6.20
C LYS A 146 -0.27 -23.46 -6.52
N ALA A 147 -1.04 -22.42 -6.21
CA ALA A 147 -0.60 -21.04 -6.36
C ALA A 147 0.64 -20.74 -5.49
N ALA A 148 0.62 -21.17 -4.22
CA ALA A 148 1.77 -21.03 -3.33
C ALA A 148 3.01 -21.79 -3.86
N ARG A 149 2.85 -23.05 -4.25
CA ARG A 149 3.94 -23.89 -4.79
C ARG A 149 4.58 -23.27 -6.04
N THR A 150 3.80 -22.87 -7.04
CA THR A 150 4.38 -22.34 -8.30
C THR A 150 5.10 -21.01 -8.11
N TYR A 151 4.72 -20.21 -7.10
CA TYR A 151 5.45 -19.01 -6.69
C TYR A 151 6.74 -19.38 -5.94
N HIS A 152 6.66 -20.12 -4.83
CA HIS A 152 7.82 -20.45 -3.98
C HIS A 152 8.86 -21.30 -4.70
N ASP A 153 8.46 -22.26 -5.52
CA ASP A 153 9.40 -23.06 -6.31
C ASP A 153 10.10 -22.19 -7.37
N GLY A 154 9.47 -21.12 -7.84
CA GLY A 154 10.06 -20.10 -8.70
C GLY A 154 11.12 -19.28 -7.98
N VAL A 155 10.84 -18.86 -6.74
CA VAL A 155 11.81 -18.19 -5.86
C VAL A 155 13.05 -19.08 -5.67
N ASP A 156 12.84 -20.35 -5.31
CA ASP A 156 13.93 -21.30 -5.08
C ASP A 156 14.71 -21.60 -6.36
N LEU A 157 14.04 -21.74 -7.51
CA LEU A 157 14.70 -21.90 -8.80
C LEU A 157 15.66 -20.75 -9.11
N LEU A 158 15.20 -19.51 -9.01
CA LEU A 158 16.03 -18.36 -9.37
C LEU A 158 17.12 -18.09 -8.34
N ARG A 159 16.93 -18.52 -7.09
CA ARG A 159 17.97 -18.44 -6.06
C ARG A 159 19.10 -19.44 -6.28
N ARG A 160 18.86 -20.54 -7.00
CA ARG A 160 19.90 -21.52 -7.36
C ARG A 160 20.82 -21.05 -8.49
N ILE A 161 20.45 -20.01 -9.26
CA ILE A 161 21.33 -19.44 -10.30
C ILE A 161 22.57 -18.81 -9.63
N PRO A 162 23.80 -19.25 -9.95
CA PRO A 162 25.01 -18.68 -9.36
C PRO A 162 25.13 -17.18 -9.61
N GLY A 163 25.30 -16.41 -8.53
CA GLY A 163 25.43 -14.95 -8.59
C GLY A 163 24.10 -14.19 -8.68
N ASN A 164 22.96 -14.87 -8.84
CA ASN A 164 21.66 -14.21 -8.82
C ASN A 164 21.16 -13.94 -7.39
N THR A 165 20.52 -12.79 -7.21
CA THR A 165 19.77 -12.48 -5.99
C THR A 165 18.43 -11.90 -6.42
N PRO A 166 17.42 -12.76 -6.66
CA PRO A 166 16.10 -12.31 -7.03
C PRO A 166 15.51 -11.52 -5.85
N VAL A 167 14.90 -10.39 -6.14
CA VAL A 167 14.24 -9.54 -5.13
C VAL A 167 12.80 -9.23 -5.49
N ALA A 168 12.44 -9.37 -6.77
CA ALA A 168 11.15 -8.97 -7.30
C ALA A 168 10.32 -10.14 -7.82
N PHE A 169 9.01 -9.94 -7.74
CA PHE A 169 7.98 -10.75 -8.35
C PHE A 169 7.14 -9.90 -9.30
N ARG A 170 6.64 -10.52 -10.37
CA ARG A 170 5.51 -9.99 -11.13
C ARG A 170 4.51 -11.10 -11.33
N MET A 171 3.26 -10.80 -11.05
CA MET A 171 2.18 -11.75 -11.17
C MET A 171 1.83 -11.98 -12.65
N PRO A 172 1.79 -13.23 -13.11
CA PRO A 172 1.32 -13.55 -14.45
C PRO A 172 0.00 -12.87 -14.81
N CYS A 173 -0.06 -12.32 -16.01
CA CYS A 173 -1.23 -11.64 -16.58
C CYS A 173 -1.76 -10.43 -15.77
N CYS A 174 -0.96 -9.80 -14.91
CA CYS A 174 -1.42 -8.67 -14.09
C CYS A 174 -1.86 -7.43 -14.89
N ASP A 175 -1.39 -7.30 -16.14
CA ASP A 175 -1.71 -6.23 -17.08
C ASP A 175 -2.83 -6.60 -18.08
N SER A 176 -3.39 -7.80 -17.98
CA SER A 176 -4.43 -8.29 -18.92
C SER A 176 -5.70 -8.78 -18.25
N MET A 177 -5.64 -9.15 -16.99
CA MET A 177 -6.80 -9.58 -16.19
C MET A 177 -6.56 -9.33 -14.70
N ASN A 178 -7.63 -9.44 -13.91
CA ASN A 178 -7.47 -9.33 -12.47
C ASN A 178 -6.74 -10.57 -11.92
N SER A 179 -5.52 -10.41 -11.42
CA SER A 179 -4.71 -11.45 -10.79
C SER A 179 -4.17 -11.02 -9.41
N PRO A 180 -3.58 -9.81 -9.22
CA PRO A 180 -3.10 -9.34 -7.92
C PRO A 180 -4.16 -9.32 -6.83
N SER A 181 -3.90 -10.00 -5.71
CA SER A 181 -4.87 -10.18 -4.63
C SER A 181 -4.26 -9.93 -3.25
N PRO A 182 -4.99 -9.28 -2.32
CA PRO A 182 -4.59 -9.21 -0.90
C PRO A 182 -4.21 -10.58 -0.30
N ARG A 183 -4.92 -11.65 -0.70
CA ARG A 183 -4.65 -13.02 -0.25
C ARG A 183 -3.29 -13.53 -0.71
N PHE A 184 -2.88 -13.20 -1.93
CA PHE A 184 -1.53 -13.56 -2.40
C PHE A 184 -0.45 -12.87 -1.55
N TYR A 185 -0.59 -11.56 -1.32
CA TYR A 185 0.42 -10.80 -0.57
C TYR A 185 0.57 -11.33 0.86
N ARG A 186 -0.55 -11.46 1.58
CA ARG A 186 -0.54 -11.87 2.98
C ARG A 186 -0.14 -13.33 3.19
N GLU A 187 -0.67 -14.24 2.36
CA GLU A 187 -0.62 -15.68 2.64
C GLU A 187 0.44 -16.43 1.81
N ILE A 188 1.02 -15.81 0.76
CA ILE A 188 2.01 -16.45 -0.13
C ILE A 188 3.30 -15.63 -0.20
N PHE A 189 3.23 -14.34 -0.53
CA PHE A 189 4.42 -13.50 -0.76
C PHE A 189 5.23 -13.27 0.53
N GLU A 190 4.53 -13.03 1.64
CA GLU A 190 5.13 -12.86 2.96
C GLU A 190 5.70 -14.15 3.54
N GLU A 191 5.26 -15.30 3.05
CA GLU A 191 5.82 -16.57 3.48
C GLU A 191 7.19 -16.84 2.85
N ARG A 192 7.93 -17.74 3.51
CA ARG A 192 9.18 -18.26 2.98
C ARG A 192 8.92 -19.53 2.17
N SER A 193 9.72 -19.72 1.14
CA SER A 193 9.75 -20.96 0.37
C SER A 193 10.22 -22.16 1.21
N GLY A 194 10.13 -23.36 0.64
CA GLY A 194 10.64 -24.58 1.26
C GLY A 194 12.13 -24.50 1.58
N GLU A 195 12.93 -23.86 0.72
CA GLU A 195 14.36 -23.61 0.97
C GLU A 195 14.63 -22.34 1.83
N GLN A 196 13.61 -21.77 2.46
CA GLN A 196 13.68 -20.62 3.37
C GLN A 196 14.04 -19.29 2.71
N HIS A 197 13.78 -19.13 1.40
CA HIS A 197 13.96 -17.89 0.65
C HIS A 197 12.67 -17.06 0.61
N PHE A 198 12.80 -15.77 0.34
CA PHE A 198 11.69 -14.84 0.20
C PHE A 198 12.10 -13.65 -0.68
N LEU A 199 11.12 -12.89 -1.15
CA LEU A 199 11.28 -11.67 -1.96
C LEU A 199 10.83 -10.43 -1.19
N THR A 200 11.15 -9.24 -1.70
CA THR A 200 10.83 -7.96 -1.05
C THR A 200 10.08 -6.99 -1.96
N ILE A 201 10.12 -7.19 -3.27
CA ILE A 201 9.44 -6.36 -4.26
C ILE A 201 8.35 -7.16 -4.98
N ASP A 202 7.19 -6.56 -5.17
CA ASP A 202 6.22 -6.90 -6.20
C ASP A 202 6.14 -5.76 -7.24
N SER A 203 5.76 -6.10 -8.47
CA SER A 203 5.46 -5.15 -9.53
C SER A 203 4.33 -5.70 -10.36
N SER A 204 3.13 -5.66 -9.79
CA SER A 204 1.93 -6.28 -10.36
C SER A 204 0.69 -5.38 -10.34
N VAL A 205 0.67 -4.30 -9.57
CA VAL A 205 -0.45 -3.34 -9.56
C VAL A 205 -0.19 -2.28 -10.62
N CYS A 206 -1.15 -2.05 -11.53
CA CYS A 206 -0.99 -1.03 -12.55
C CYS A 206 -1.21 0.40 -11.99
N VAL A 207 -0.50 1.39 -12.51
CA VAL A 207 -0.78 2.82 -12.25
C VAL A 207 -1.30 3.50 -13.50
N VAL A 208 -2.43 4.19 -13.36
CA VAL A 208 -3.04 5.00 -14.42
C VAL A 208 -2.90 6.47 -14.05
N LEU A 209 -2.27 7.24 -14.95
CA LEU A 209 -2.22 8.70 -14.83
C LEU A 209 -3.48 9.31 -15.42
N THR A 210 -4.05 10.30 -14.73
CA THR A 210 -5.38 10.84 -15.01
C THR A 210 -5.36 12.36 -15.17
N PRO A 211 -6.35 12.95 -15.86
CA PRO A 211 -6.52 14.40 -15.94
C PRO A 211 -6.95 15.07 -14.64
N ASP A 212 -7.24 14.29 -13.60
CA ASP A 212 -7.70 14.78 -12.32
C ASP A 212 -6.52 15.08 -11.37
N ASP A 213 -5.29 14.66 -11.72
CA ASP A 213 -4.07 15.06 -11.00
C ASP A 213 -3.70 16.52 -11.31
N PRO A 214 -3.77 17.44 -10.33
CA PRO A 214 -3.43 18.83 -10.54
C PRO A 214 -1.93 19.07 -10.79
N ASP A 215 -1.06 18.10 -10.45
CA ASP A 215 0.38 18.19 -10.71
C ASP A 215 0.69 18.03 -12.21
N LEU A 216 -0.21 17.40 -12.97
CA LEU A 216 0.04 17.00 -14.35
C LEU A 216 -0.54 18.01 -15.37
N PRO A 217 0.29 18.53 -16.29
CA PRO A 217 -0.21 19.31 -17.42
C PRO A 217 -1.23 18.49 -18.23
N ARG A 218 -2.42 19.06 -18.46
CA ARG A 218 -3.52 18.38 -19.17
C ARG A 218 -3.09 17.75 -20.50
N GLY A 219 -2.19 18.39 -21.25
CA GLY A 219 -1.70 17.86 -22.54
C GLY A 219 -0.94 16.53 -22.45
N LEU A 220 -0.44 16.16 -21.27
CA LEU A 220 0.22 14.85 -21.05
C LEU A 220 -0.79 13.74 -20.77
N VAL A 221 -1.93 14.06 -20.15
CA VAL A 221 -2.90 13.07 -19.63
C VAL A 221 -4.24 13.07 -20.36
N VAL A 222 -4.42 13.96 -21.34
CA VAL A 222 -5.60 14.05 -22.22
C VAL A 222 -5.15 13.96 -23.67
N ASP A 223 -5.86 13.15 -24.46
CA ASP A 223 -5.67 13.05 -25.91
C ASP A 223 -6.26 14.25 -26.67
N PRO A 224 -5.86 14.49 -27.93
CA PRO A 224 -6.38 15.61 -28.72
C PRO A 224 -7.90 15.63 -28.90
N ASP A 225 -8.57 14.47 -28.75
CA ASP A 225 -10.03 14.34 -28.80
C ASP A 225 -10.74 14.67 -27.47
N GLY A 226 -9.98 14.98 -26.42
CA GLY A 226 -10.48 15.34 -25.09
C GLY A 226 -10.65 14.15 -24.13
N THR A 227 -10.35 12.92 -24.55
CA THR A 227 -10.46 11.73 -23.70
C THR A 227 -9.22 11.53 -22.81
N PRO A 228 -9.33 10.85 -21.64
CA PRO A 228 -8.18 10.50 -20.84
C PRO A 228 -7.20 9.62 -21.61
N ARG A 229 -5.91 10.00 -21.65
CA ARG A 229 -4.89 9.34 -22.48
C ARG A 229 -4.68 7.87 -22.11
N PHE A 230 -4.61 7.57 -20.81
CA PHE A 230 -4.15 6.26 -20.34
C PHE A 230 -5.28 5.29 -19.96
N ARG A 231 -6.45 5.80 -19.56
CA ARG A 231 -7.57 4.96 -19.07
C ARG A 231 -8.10 3.98 -20.12
N LYS A 232 -7.98 4.31 -21.41
CA LYS A 232 -8.41 3.47 -22.54
C LYS A 232 -7.64 2.15 -22.70
N TYR A 233 -6.49 2.03 -22.03
CA TYR A 233 -5.63 0.85 -22.08
C TYR A 233 -6.00 -0.21 -21.04
N LEU A 234 -6.84 0.12 -20.06
CA LEU A 234 -7.31 -0.86 -19.09
C LEU A 234 -8.03 -2.02 -19.81
N PRO A 235 -7.73 -3.30 -19.49
CA PRO A 235 -8.19 -4.45 -20.27
C PRO A 235 -9.71 -4.59 -20.39
N SER A 236 -10.46 -4.17 -19.37
CA SER A 236 -11.92 -4.19 -19.37
C SER A 236 -12.48 -3.18 -18.35
N GLU A 237 -13.78 -2.89 -18.44
CA GLU A 237 -14.50 -2.10 -17.40
C GLU A 237 -14.49 -2.81 -16.03
N GLY A 238 -14.27 -4.13 -16.00
CA GLY A 238 -14.22 -4.93 -14.78
C GLY A 238 -12.81 -5.09 -14.21
N PHE A 239 -11.79 -4.46 -14.79
CA PHE A 239 -10.42 -4.50 -14.29
C PHE A 239 -10.23 -3.57 -13.09
N VAL A 240 -9.72 -4.10 -11.98
CA VAL A 240 -9.68 -3.43 -10.68
C VAL A 240 -8.30 -3.38 -10.05
N ASN A 241 -7.33 -4.18 -10.53
CA ASN A 241 -5.98 -4.25 -9.95
C ASN A 241 -5.07 -3.09 -10.43
N TRP A 242 -5.47 -1.86 -10.12
CA TRP A 242 -4.76 -0.63 -10.48
C TRP A 242 -4.95 0.49 -9.45
N VAL A 243 -4.11 1.52 -9.50
CA VAL A 243 -4.18 2.74 -8.67
C VAL A 243 -4.11 4.00 -9.55
N GLU A 244 -4.58 5.13 -9.03
CA GLU A 244 -4.63 6.41 -9.75
C GLU A 244 -3.50 7.35 -9.31
N ASP A 245 -2.78 7.92 -10.27
CA ASP A 245 -1.86 9.06 -10.08
C ASP A 245 -0.75 8.87 -9.02
N TYR A 246 -0.43 7.62 -8.68
CA TYR A 246 0.55 7.28 -7.65
C TYR A 246 1.73 6.46 -8.23
N PRO A 247 2.58 7.05 -9.09
CA PRO A 247 3.71 6.35 -9.70
C PRO A 247 4.92 6.31 -8.74
N TYR A 248 4.72 5.83 -7.51
CA TYR A 248 5.73 5.77 -6.47
C TYR A 248 5.80 4.36 -5.89
N PRO A 249 6.97 3.92 -5.38
CA PRO A 249 7.00 2.72 -4.56
C PRO A 249 6.15 2.90 -3.29
N TYR A 250 5.48 1.85 -2.84
CA TYR A 250 4.75 1.84 -1.57
C TYR A 250 4.79 0.46 -0.92
N LEU A 251 4.40 0.37 0.36
CA LEU A 251 4.36 -0.91 1.07
C LEU A 251 2.97 -1.51 1.07
N ILE A 252 2.86 -2.75 0.60
CA ILE A 252 1.72 -3.64 0.83
C ILE A 252 2.01 -4.43 2.10
N ASN A 253 1.07 -4.36 3.06
CA ASN A 253 1.14 -5.04 4.36
C ASN A 253 2.52 -4.96 5.06
N ARG A 254 3.18 -3.80 4.96
CA ARG A 254 4.50 -3.48 5.58
C ARG A 254 5.71 -4.27 5.07
N LEU A 255 5.53 -5.40 4.38
CA LEU A 255 6.60 -6.35 4.05
C LEU A 255 6.93 -6.41 2.55
N CYS A 256 6.03 -5.94 1.68
CA CYS A 256 6.17 -6.01 0.23
C CYS A 256 6.24 -4.59 -0.35
N TRP A 257 7.35 -4.25 -1.00
CA TRP A 257 7.45 -3.05 -1.83
C TRP A 257 6.71 -3.27 -3.14
N GLU A 258 5.65 -2.51 -3.41
CA GLU A 258 5.04 -2.45 -4.73
C GLU A 258 5.70 -1.38 -5.58
N PHE A 259 6.19 -1.78 -6.75
CA PHE A 259 6.62 -0.89 -7.82
C PHE A 259 5.56 -0.94 -8.94
N PRO A 260 4.62 0.01 -8.97
CA PRO A 260 3.46 -0.11 -9.84
C PRO A 260 3.84 -0.10 -11.33
N CYS A 261 3.19 -0.97 -12.10
CA CYS A 261 3.37 -1.09 -13.55
C CYS A 261 2.77 0.13 -14.26
N MET A 262 3.56 0.84 -15.06
CA MET A 262 3.07 1.99 -15.79
C MET A 262 2.15 1.57 -16.93
N VAL A 263 0.92 2.09 -16.96
CA VAL A 263 -0.01 1.88 -18.09
C VAL A 263 0.33 2.87 -19.23
N PRO A 264 0.45 2.40 -20.49
CA PRO A 264 0.24 1.02 -20.92
C PRO A 264 1.48 0.11 -20.82
N SER A 265 1.28 -1.19 -20.59
CA SER A 265 2.21 -2.24 -21.03
C SER A 265 2.19 -2.40 -22.56
N ASP A 266 3.13 -3.15 -23.14
CA ASP A 266 3.06 -3.48 -24.56
C ASP A 266 1.87 -4.40 -24.90
N TRP A 267 1.44 -5.26 -23.97
CA TRP A 267 0.24 -6.10 -24.12
C TRP A 267 -1.02 -5.24 -24.16
N GLU A 268 -1.19 -4.31 -23.22
CA GLU A 268 -2.33 -3.40 -23.17
C GLU A 268 -2.38 -2.53 -24.42
N ALA A 269 -1.21 -2.02 -24.84
CA ALA A 269 -1.08 -1.21 -26.03
C ALA A 269 -1.47 -1.99 -27.29
N GLN A 270 -0.85 -3.15 -27.55
CA GLN A 270 -1.15 -3.93 -28.75
C GLN A 270 -2.62 -4.38 -28.80
N ASN A 271 -3.21 -4.70 -27.65
CA ASN A 271 -4.61 -5.09 -27.57
C ASN A 271 -5.54 -3.93 -27.96
N HIS A 272 -5.14 -2.69 -27.67
CA HIS A 272 -5.90 -1.50 -28.02
C HIS A 272 -5.73 -1.07 -29.48
N HIS A 273 -4.51 -1.02 -30.01
CA HIS A 273 -4.23 -0.42 -31.32
C HIS A 273 -3.29 -1.22 -32.25
N GLY A 274 -3.06 -2.49 -31.93
CA GLY A 274 -2.25 -3.42 -32.73
C GLY A 274 -0.74 -3.36 -32.42
N GLU A 275 -0.05 -4.38 -32.92
CA GLU A 275 1.38 -4.61 -32.75
C GLU A 275 2.24 -3.48 -33.33
N ASN A 276 3.38 -3.21 -32.69
CA ASN A 276 4.43 -2.29 -33.15
C ASN A 276 3.92 -0.88 -33.49
N ASN A 277 2.81 -0.47 -32.88
CA ASN A 277 2.19 0.80 -33.18
C ASN A 277 3.04 1.97 -32.63
N PRO A 278 3.41 2.98 -33.43
CA PRO A 278 4.21 4.12 -32.96
C PRO A 278 3.51 4.92 -31.85
N LYS A 279 2.17 4.80 -31.73
CA LYS A 279 1.41 5.44 -30.66
C LYS A 279 1.79 4.91 -29.27
N THR A 280 2.20 3.64 -29.15
CA THR A 280 2.72 3.08 -27.88
C THR A 280 3.90 3.89 -27.39
N ILE A 281 4.86 4.16 -28.29
CA ILE A 281 6.06 4.92 -27.97
C ILE A 281 5.74 6.38 -27.66
N GLU A 282 4.79 6.98 -28.36
CA GLU A 282 4.32 8.33 -28.01
C GLU A 282 3.76 8.37 -26.59
N ASP A 283 2.86 7.44 -26.24
CA ASP A 283 2.20 7.45 -24.94
C ASP A 283 3.15 7.04 -23.80
N TRP A 284 4.12 6.15 -24.03
CA TRP A 284 5.24 5.90 -23.10
C TRP A 284 6.08 7.15 -22.84
N LYS A 285 6.39 7.94 -23.87
CA LYS A 285 7.12 9.22 -23.69
C LYS A 285 6.31 10.19 -22.83
N ARG A 286 4.98 10.28 -23.04
CA ARG A 286 4.10 11.15 -22.21
C ARG A 286 3.99 10.67 -20.77
N ALA A 287 3.90 9.36 -20.57
CA ALA A 287 3.90 8.77 -19.24
C ALA A 287 5.24 9.03 -18.53
N LEU A 288 6.38 8.89 -19.21
CA LEU A 288 7.69 9.27 -18.64
C LEU A 288 7.78 10.76 -18.31
N ASP A 289 7.30 11.65 -19.19
CA ASP A 289 7.26 13.10 -18.90
C ASP A 289 6.48 13.39 -17.61
N ALA A 290 5.33 12.74 -17.45
CA ALA A 290 4.53 12.84 -16.24
C ALA A 290 5.24 12.23 -15.02
N THR A 291 5.88 11.06 -15.15
CA THR A 291 6.68 10.45 -14.08
C THR A 291 7.81 11.37 -13.61
N VAL A 292 8.49 12.08 -14.52
CA VAL A 292 9.54 13.05 -14.16
C VAL A 292 8.96 14.25 -13.40
N ILE A 293 7.77 14.74 -13.78
CA ILE A 293 7.06 15.80 -13.03
C ILE A 293 6.69 15.31 -11.63
N LYS A 294 6.17 14.08 -11.53
CA LYS A 294 5.81 13.44 -10.25
C LYS A 294 7.03 13.08 -9.42
N GLN A 295 8.22 13.03 -10.01
CA GLN A 295 9.43 12.48 -9.42
C GLN A 295 9.28 11.01 -8.98
N GLY A 296 8.69 10.20 -9.86
CA GLY A 296 8.28 8.83 -9.57
C GLY A 296 9.10 7.74 -10.27
N VAL A 297 8.52 6.54 -10.31
CA VAL A 297 9.04 5.39 -11.05
C VAL A 297 8.21 5.14 -12.32
N PHE A 298 8.90 4.79 -13.41
CA PHE A 298 8.31 4.27 -14.63
C PHE A 298 8.73 2.81 -14.75
N THR A 299 7.83 1.90 -14.41
CA THR A 299 8.08 0.46 -14.55
C THR A 299 7.45 -0.02 -15.84
N MET A 300 8.29 -0.29 -16.84
CA MET A 300 7.85 -0.80 -18.15
C MET A 300 7.61 -2.30 -18.07
N VAL A 301 6.48 -2.75 -18.60
CA VAL A 301 6.17 -4.15 -18.86
C VAL A 301 6.23 -4.36 -20.37
N PHE A 302 7.11 -5.25 -20.84
CA PHE A 302 7.22 -5.57 -22.25
C PHE A 302 7.62 -7.03 -22.49
N HIS A 303 7.41 -7.50 -23.72
CA HIS A 303 7.55 -8.91 -24.07
C HIS A 303 8.24 -9.12 -25.42
N PRO A 304 8.99 -10.21 -25.61
CA PRO A 304 9.60 -10.54 -26.90
C PRO A 304 8.60 -11.26 -27.83
N HIS A 305 7.31 -10.91 -27.81
CA HIS A 305 6.25 -11.62 -28.54
C HIS A 305 5.86 -10.97 -29.87
N GLY A 306 6.56 -9.90 -30.28
CA GLY A 306 6.30 -9.15 -31.52
C GLY A 306 5.29 -8.00 -31.37
N TRP A 307 4.88 -7.71 -30.13
CA TRP A 307 3.97 -6.61 -29.80
C TRP A 307 4.66 -5.24 -29.80
N ILE A 308 5.94 -5.22 -29.44
CA ILE A 308 6.83 -4.06 -29.53
C ILE A 308 8.20 -4.51 -30.03
N GLU A 309 8.77 -3.79 -31.00
CA GLU A 309 10.12 -4.10 -31.52
C GLU A 309 11.23 -3.61 -30.58
N PRO A 310 12.41 -4.28 -30.56
CA PRO A 310 13.58 -3.81 -29.81
C PRO A 310 13.95 -2.36 -30.12
N GLU A 311 13.86 -1.95 -31.39
CA GLU A 311 14.18 -0.60 -31.84
C GLU A 311 13.22 0.44 -31.24
N GLN A 312 11.97 0.08 -30.97
CA GLN A 312 10.99 0.97 -30.35
C GLN A 312 11.29 1.16 -28.85
N VAL A 313 11.75 0.12 -28.16
CA VAL A 313 12.25 0.23 -26.78
C VAL A 313 13.52 1.09 -26.74
N VAL A 314 14.44 0.89 -27.70
CA VAL A 314 15.63 1.75 -27.85
C VAL A 314 15.24 3.20 -28.11
N GLU A 315 14.22 3.47 -28.93
CA GLU A 315 13.72 4.83 -29.18
C GLU A 315 13.23 5.51 -27.89
N PHE A 316 12.54 4.77 -27.02
CA PHE A 316 12.13 5.28 -25.70
C PHE A 316 13.34 5.58 -24.80
N ILE A 317 14.33 4.69 -24.74
CA ILE A 317 15.56 4.89 -23.95
C ILE A 317 16.32 6.14 -24.45
N ASP A 318 16.43 6.28 -25.77
CA ASP A 318 17.03 7.44 -26.42
C ASP A 318 16.30 8.73 -26.06
N TYR A 319 14.96 8.70 -26.05
CA TYR A 319 14.14 9.85 -25.65
C TYR A 319 14.41 10.24 -24.19
N ALA A 320 14.39 9.27 -23.27
CA ALA A 320 14.65 9.51 -21.86
C ALA A 320 16.04 10.13 -21.64
N SER A 321 17.07 9.54 -22.25
CA SER A 321 18.46 9.99 -22.13
C SER A 321 18.68 11.38 -22.76
N LYS A 322 18.16 11.62 -23.97
CA LYS A 322 18.34 12.91 -24.67
C LYS A 322 17.53 14.04 -24.04
N THR A 323 16.35 13.75 -23.50
CA THR A 323 15.44 14.77 -22.95
C THR A 323 15.78 15.11 -21.50
N TYR A 324 16.07 14.10 -20.69
CA TYR A 324 16.23 14.26 -19.23
C TYR A 324 17.66 14.08 -18.75
N GLY A 325 18.53 13.43 -19.52
CA GLY A 325 19.92 13.18 -19.14
C GLY A 325 20.00 12.53 -17.76
N ASN A 326 20.80 13.10 -16.87
CA ASN A 326 21.00 12.61 -15.50
C ASN A 326 19.76 12.72 -14.59
N ARG A 327 18.68 13.39 -15.03
CA ARG A 327 17.44 13.47 -14.25
C ARG A 327 16.65 12.16 -14.27
N VAL A 328 16.93 11.27 -15.22
CA VAL A 328 16.37 9.91 -15.27
C VAL A 328 17.49 8.91 -15.08
N ARG A 329 17.27 7.93 -14.22
CA ARG A 329 18.20 6.80 -13.99
C ARG A 329 17.54 5.50 -14.39
N PHE A 330 18.26 4.63 -15.12
CA PHE A 330 17.81 3.27 -15.38
C PHE A 330 18.32 2.31 -14.30
N LEU A 331 17.41 1.57 -13.68
CA LEU A 331 17.71 0.55 -12.67
C LEU A 331 17.01 -0.76 -13.03
N ASN A 332 17.60 -1.88 -12.62
CA ASN A 332 16.85 -3.13 -12.46
C ASN A 332 16.25 -3.20 -11.03
N PHE A 333 15.35 -4.13 -10.75
CA PHE A 333 14.71 -4.23 -9.42
C PHE A 333 15.70 -4.49 -8.28
N ARG A 334 16.73 -5.31 -8.51
CA ARG A 334 17.79 -5.54 -7.52
C ARG A 334 18.49 -4.24 -7.11
N GLU A 335 18.84 -3.41 -8.07
CA GLU A 335 19.46 -2.11 -7.79
C GLU A 335 18.49 -1.15 -7.11
N ALA A 336 17.20 -1.16 -7.48
CA ALA A 336 16.19 -0.37 -6.81
C ALA A 336 16.05 -0.75 -5.33
N GLN A 337 16.01 -2.06 -5.01
CA GLN A 337 16.02 -2.59 -3.64
C GLN A 337 17.27 -2.10 -2.88
N GLU A 338 18.46 -2.22 -3.47
CA GLU A 338 19.70 -1.78 -2.85
C GLU A 338 19.68 -0.28 -2.51
N ARG A 339 19.07 0.56 -3.36
CA ARG A 339 18.93 2.00 -3.10
C ARG A 339 17.91 2.30 -2.01
N LEU A 340 16.76 1.62 -2.00
CA LEU A 340 15.80 1.71 -0.91
C LEU A 340 16.48 1.37 0.42
N ASP A 341 17.14 0.21 0.50
CA ASP A 341 17.77 -0.25 1.74
C ASP A 341 18.87 0.70 2.21
N ALA A 342 19.77 1.11 1.31
CA ALA A 342 20.89 1.97 1.68
C ALA A 342 20.47 3.40 2.03
N ASN A 343 19.66 4.02 1.18
CA ASN A 343 19.45 5.48 1.22
C ASN A 343 18.17 5.86 1.95
N LEU A 344 17.07 5.11 1.77
CA LEU A 344 15.80 5.38 2.46
C LEU A 344 15.80 4.75 3.85
N LEU A 345 16.21 3.48 3.95
CA LEU A 345 16.08 2.68 5.17
C LEU A 345 17.35 2.62 6.02
N GLY A 346 18.45 3.22 5.57
CA GLY A 346 19.67 3.35 6.37
C GLY A 346 20.31 2.01 6.73
N GLY A 347 20.20 1.03 5.82
CA GLY A 347 20.69 -0.33 5.99
C GLY A 347 19.79 -1.24 6.81
N GLN A 348 18.53 -0.85 7.08
CA GLN A 348 17.54 -1.64 7.84
C GLN A 348 16.36 -2.00 6.91
N PRO A 349 16.47 -3.06 6.08
CA PRO A 349 15.42 -3.45 5.13
C PRO A 349 14.08 -3.70 5.82
N VAL A 350 12.98 -3.62 5.09
CA VAL A 350 11.63 -3.83 5.66
C VAL A 350 11.41 -5.25 6.20
N ARG A 351 12.13 -6.23 5.63
CA ARG A 351 12.14 -7.63 6.08
C ARG A 351 13.47 -7.95 6.76
N ASP A 352 13.43 -8.66 7.89
CA ASP A 352 14.62 -9.17 8.56
C ASP A 352 15.24 -10.35 7.78
N ARG A 353 16.36 -10.90 8.26
CA ARG A 353 17.04 -12.04 7.59
C ARG A 353 16.20 -13.32 7.48
N PHE A 354 15.07 -13.38 8.17
CA PHE A 354 14.11 -14.49 8.15
C PHE A 354 12.80 -14.10 7.45
N GLY A 355 12.75 -12.95 6.77
CA GLY A 355 11.57 -12.50 6.03
C GLY A 355 10.48 -11.87 6.89
N ARG A 356 10.72 -11.57 8.17
CA ARG A 356 9.71 -11.04 9.09
C ARG A 356 9.76 -9.51 9.16
N ASP A 357 8.76 -8.88 9.76
CA ASP A 357 8.77 -7.43 10.02
C ASP A 357 10.05 -7.04 10.78
N ASN A 358 10.79 -6.08 10.20
CA ASN A 358 12.04 -5.56 10.75
C ASN A 358 11.85 -4.23 11.50
N GLY A 359 10.61 -3.86 11.84
CA GLY A 359 10.31 -2.64 12.58
C GLY A 359 10.49 -1.37 11.75
N VAL A 360 10.04 -1.39 10.49
CA VAL A 360 10.03 -0.23 9.60
C VAL A 360 8.59 0.26 9.39
N ARG A 361 8.35 1.57 9.52
CA ARG A 361 7.08 2.20 9.15
C ARG A 361 7.32 3.43 8.28
N LEU A 362 6.56 3.56 7.20
CA LEU A 362 6.52 4.77 6.38
C LEU A 362 5.30 5.59 6.75
N ILE A 363 5.53 6.84 7.12
CA ILE A 363 4.52 7.73 7.71
C ILE A 363 4.75 9.16 7.27
N ASP A 364 3.72 9.91 6.87
CA ASP A 364 3.84 11.37 6.75
C ASP A 364 3.77 11.96 8.16
N LEU A 365 4.92 12.25 8.77
CA LEU A 365 4.98 12.59 10.19
C LEU A 365 4.65 14.07 10.42
N ASP A 366 5.17 14.96 9.57
CA ASP A 366 4.97 16.41 9.69
C ASP A 366 3.88 16.99 8.77
N ASN A 367 3.11 16.10 8.11
CA ASN A 367 1.97 16.44 7.27
C ASN A 367 2.35 17.34 6.08
N ASP A 368 3.53 17.10 5.50
CA ASP A 368 4.05 17.83 4.34
C ASP A 368 3.73 17.16 2.99
N GLY A 369 3.06 16.00 3.02
CA GLY A 369 2.67 15.24 1.85
C GLY A 369 3.76 14.29 1.32
N TYR A 370 4.86 14.08 2.07
CA TYR A 370 5.90 13.10 1.77
C TYR A 370 6.01 12.06 2.88
N LEU A 371 6.38 10.83 2.51
CA LEU A 371 6.62 9.77 3.50
C LEU A 371 7.97 9.97 4.20
N ASP A 372 7.91 10.00 5.53
CA ASP A 372 9.02 9.84 6.46
C ASP A 372 9.21 8.36 6.85
N VAL A 373 10.32 8.06 7.54
CA VAL A 373 10.67 6.68 7.91
C VAL A 373 10.90 6.57 9.42
N LEU A 374 10.20 5.64 10.06
CA LEU A 374 10.48 5.20 11.42
C LEU A 374 11.23 3.87 11.36
N LEU A 375 12.44 3.85 11.92
CA LEU A 375 13.29 2.67 12.08
C LEU A 375 13.33 2.34 13.56
N GLY A 376 12.57 1.33 13.98
CA GLY A 376 12.48 0.89 15.37
C GLY A 376 13.47 -0.21 15.73
N ASP A 377 13.90 -1.01 14.75
CA ASP A 377 14.52 -2.31 14.98
C ASP A 377 15.47 -2.71 13.83
N GLY A 378 16.27 -3.77 14.03
CA GLY A 378 17.26 -4.24 13.04
C GLY A 378 18.57 -3.43 13.00
N GLY A 379 18.61 -2.27 13.65
CA GLY A 379 19.78 -1.39 13.74
C GLY A 379 19.55 -0.21 14.70
N PRO A 380 20.23 0.94 14.49
CA PRO A 380 19.99 2.13 15.29
C PRO A 380 18.55 2.64 15.15
N ARG A 381 17.90 2.90 16.28
CA ARG A 381 16.53 3.45 16.33
C ARG A 381 16.52 4.91 15.91
N VAL A 382 15.93 5.20 14.75
CA VAL A 382 15.98 6.52 14.13
C VAL A 382 14.64 6.86 13.47
N THR A 383 14.18 8.09 13.70
CA THR A 383 13.16 8.75 12.88
C THR A 383 13.85 9.57 11.81
N ARG A 384 13.53 9.33 10.55
CA ARG A 384 14.08 10.03 9.39
C ARG A 384 12.99 10.89 8.79
N ILE A 385 13.19 12.20 8.82
CA ILE A 385 12.23 13.17 8.28
C ILE A 385 12.75 13.69 6.95
N TRP A 386 11.95 13.59 5.90
CA TRP A 386 12.30 14.10 4.58
C TRP A 386 12.13 15.63 4.56
N LYS A 387 13.09 16.33 3.95
CA LYS A 387 12.97 17.78 3.72
C LYS A 387 13.02 18.05 2.22
N PRO A 388 11.87 18.17 1.53
CA PRO A 388 11.80 18.18 0.07
C PRO A 388 12.57 19.36 -0.55
N ALA A 389 12.48 20.55 0.05
CA ALA A 389 13.20 21.75 -0.42
C ALA A 389 14.72 21.58 -0.44
N GLY A 390 15.27 20.75 0.45
CA GLY A 390 16.71 20.46 0.54
C GLY A 390 17.10 19.08 0.01
N ARG A 391 16.14 18.29 -0.47
CA ARG A 391 16.32 16.88 -0.89
C ARG A 391 17.19 16.07 0.07
N ARG A 392 16.90 16.15 1.38
CA ARG A 392 17.73 15.51 2.41
C ARG A 392 16.90 14.95 3.55
N TRP A 393 17.46 13.91 4.18
CA TRP A 393 16.95 13.33 5.41
C TRP A 393 17.48 14.07 6.63
N GLU A 394 16.60 14.33 7.58
CA GLU A 394 16.93 14.77 8.93
C GLU A 394 16.69 13.66 9.93
N LEU A 395 17.73 13.29 10.67
CA LEU A 395 17.67 12.17 11.61
C LEU A 395 17.30 12.67 13.02
N ARG A 396 16.43 11.92 13.69
CA ARG A 396 15.99 12.17 15.07
C ARG A 396 15.97 10.86 15.86
N PRO A 397 16.18 10.89 17.18
CA PRO A 397 16.07 9.68 18.00
C PRO A 397 14.65 9.11 17.97
N MET A 398 14.55 7.78 17.86
CA MET A 398 13.29 7.03 17.99
C MET A 398 13.23 6.36 19.37
N PRO A 399 12.17 6.55 20.17
CA PRO A 399 12.21 6.23 21.60
C PRO A 399 11.96 4.76 21.93
N THR A 400 11.41 3.96 21.02
CA THR A 400 10.95 2.59 21.29
C THR A 400 11.07 1.68 20.07
N SER A 401 10.96 0.37 20.30
CA SER A 401 10.77 -0.64 19.26
C SER A 401 9.41 -0.50 18.60
N LEU A 402 9.31 -0.81 17.31
CA LEU A 402 8.04 -0.84 16.56
C LEU A 402 7.41 -2.24 16.52
N ILE A 403 8.15 -3.27 16.92
CA ILE A 403 7.71 -4.67 16.92
C ILE A 403 7.93 -5.31 18.29
N MET A 404 7.18 -6.38 18.59
CA MET A 404 7.50 -7.24 19.71
C MET A 404 8.56 -8.25 19.25
N HIS A 405 9.62 -8.43 20.04
CA HIS A 405 10.65 -9.43 19.75
C HIS A 405 10.25 -10.85 20.20
N GLU A 406 9.18 -10.97 20.98
CA GLU A 406 8.54 -12.24 21.32
C GLU A 406 7.48 -12.58 20.26
N GLY A 407 7.37 -13.86 19.90
CA GLY A 407 6.44 -14.36 18.88
C GLY A 407 7.10 -14.62 17.52
N ALA A 408 6.48 -15.51 16.73
CA ALA A 408 7.05 -15.98 15.46
C ALA A 408 7.09 -14.88 14.38
N GLU A 409 6.08 -14.00 14.36
CA GLU A 409 5.84 -13.02 13.28
C GLU A 409 6.28 -11.58 13.60
N HIS A 410 6.86 -11.32 14.78
CA HIS A 410 7.17 -9.95 15.24
C HIS A 410 5.96 -8.99 15.16
N PRO A 411 4.89 -9.23 15.95
CA PRO A 411 3.69 -8.39 15.88
C PRO A 411 4.00 -6.94 16.24
N THR A 412 3.14 -6.01 15.83
CA THR A 412 3.36 -4.58 16.11
C THR A 412 3.40 -4.30 17.62
N ALA A 413 4.35 -3.47 18.05
CA ALA A 413 4.45 -3.03 19.45
C ALA A 413 3.78 -1.69 19.72
N VAL A 414 3.36 -0.97 18.66
CA VAL A 414 2.76 0.36 18.76
C VAL A 414 1.58 0.54 17.81
N ARG A 415 0.75 1.53 18.12
CA ARG A 415 -0.29 2.10 17.25
C ARG A 415 -0.06 3.59 17.06
N PHE A 416 -0.56 4.12 15.95
CA PHE A 416 -0.46 5.54 15.62
C PHE A 416 -1.84 6.19 15.61
N ALA A 417 -1.90 7.46 15.99
CA ALA A 417 -3.14 8.23 16.09
C ALA A 417 -2.89 9.72 15.91
N VAL A 418 -3.93 10.48 15.60
CA VAL A 418 -3.96 11.94 15.79
C VAL A 418 -4.81 12.21 17.02
N LEU A 419 -4.21 12.77 18.08
CA LEU A 419 -4.88 12.95 19.39
C LEU A 419 -5.14 14.41 19.74
N ASP A 420 -4.66 15.33 18.92
CA ASP A 420 -4.69 16.76 19.18
C ASP A 420 -5.16 17.51 17.92
N PRO A 421 -5.88 18.65 18.07
CA PRO A 421 -6.38 19.44 16.93
C PRO A 421 -5.31 19.96 15.98
N ASP A 422 -4.05 19.99 16.42
CA ASP A 422 -2.92 20.43 15.58
C ASP A 422 -2.46 19.35 14.58
N GLY A 423 -3.02 18.14 14.66
CA GLY A 423 -2.71 17.04 13.75
C GLY A 423 -1.43 16.28 14.11
N SER A 424 -0.81 16.56 15.25
CA SER A 424 0.45 15.92 15.67
C SER A 424 0.29 14.40 15.80
N PRO A 425 1.15 13.60 15.15
CA PRO A 425 1.14 12.15 15.32
C PRO A 425 1.47 11.75 16.76
N ALA A 426 0.67 10.84 17.29
CA ALA A 426 0.96 10.11 18.51
C ALA A 426 1.39 8.67 18.16
N MET A 427 2.32 8.14 18.94
CA MET A 427 2.71 6.75 18.97
C MET A 427 2.39 6.19 20.36
N ILE A 428 1.58 5.15 20.42
CA ILE A 428 1.11 4.53 21.67
C ILE A 428 1.51 3.07 21.71
N GLY A 429 2.16 2.66 22.78
CA GLY A 429 2.55 1.27 22.99
C GLY A 429 3.94 1.14 23.58
N GLY A 430 4.71 0.19 23.06
CA GLY A 430 6.06 -0.13 23.50
C GLY A 430 6.20 -1.60 23.91
N GLU A 431 7.44 -2.07 23.88
CA GLU A 431 7.82 -3.41 24.30
C GLU A 431 7.74 -3.54 25.84
N GLY A 432 7.19 -4.64 26.33
CA GLY A 432 7.07 -4.91 27.78
C GLY A 432 5.74 -4.48 28.42
N PRO A 433 5.61 -4.62 29.75
CA PRO A 433 4.33 -4.49 30.45
C PRO A 433 3.86 -3.04 30.63
N VAL A 434 4.76 -2.07 30.58
CA VAL A 434 4.43 -0.64 30.70
C VAL A 434 4.29 -0.06 29.30
N LYS A 435 3.14 0.58 29.04
CA LYS A 435 2.87 1.25 27.77
C LYS A 435 3.06 2.75 27.93
N HIS A 436 3.49 3.37 26.86
CA HIS A 436 3.83 4.79 26.81
C HIS A 436 3.12 5.47 25.65
N CYS A 437 3.00 6.80 25.75
CA CYS A 437 2.54 7.65 24.67
C CYS A 437 3.63 8.66 24.32
N TRP A 438 3.96 8.76 23.05
CA TRP A 438 4.82 9.82 22.53
C TRP A 438 4.06 10.65 21.51
N ILE A 439 4.15 11.98 21.62
CA ILE A 439 3.62 12.91 20.61
C ILE A 439 4.81 13.52 19.87
N PHE A 440 4.74 13.55 18.54
CA PHE A 440 5.75 14.17 17.72
C PHE A 440 5.53 15.70 17.65
N ASP A 441 6.49 16.49 18.16
CA ASP A 441 6.37 17.96 18.27
C ASP A 441 6.77 18.73 16.99
N GLY A 442 6.86 18.03 15.85
CA GLY A 442 7.44 18.54 14.60
C GLY A 442 8.95 18.38 14.50
N ASN A 443 9.63 17.95 15.57
CA ASN A 443 11.07 17.74 15.57
C ASN A 443 11.54 16.49 16.34
N ARG A 444 10.85 16.06 17.39
CA ARG A 444 11.19 14.88 18.19
C ARG A 444 9.95 14.27 18.83
N TRP A 445 10.07 13.00 19.21
CA TRP A 445 9.09 12.32 20.04
C TRP A 445 9.20 12.78 21.50
N VAL A 446 8.11 13.30 22.05
CA VAL A 446 8.01 13.76 23.44
C VAL A 446 7.13 12.80 24.22
N LEU A 447 7.66 12.25 25.32
CA LEU A 447 6.91 11.37 26.21
C LEU A 447 5.77 12.12 26.89
N GLN A 448 4.55 11.61 26.77
CA GLN A 448 3.31 12.23 27.21
C GLN A 448 2.36 11.19 27.83
N ASP A 449 2.86 10.36 28.76
CA ASP A 449 2.07 9.26 29.36
C ASP A 449 0.78 9.70 30.05
N ALA A 450 0.64 10.98 30.41
CA ALA A 450 -0.64 11.54 30.87
C ALA A 450 -1.78 11.35 29.85
N ARG A 451 -1.47 11.27 28.55
CA ARG A 451 -2.40 10.95 27.46
C ARG A 451 -2.92 9.52 27.47
N LEU A 452 -2.37 8.63 28.30
CA LEU A 452 -2.90 7.27 28.47
C LEU A 452 -3.87 7.15 29.64
N ARG A 453 -4.08 8.20 30.43
CA ARG A 453 -4.98 8.14 31.58
C ARG A 453 -6.37 7.69 31.14
N GLY A 454 -6.88 6.62 31.75
CA GLY A 454 -8.20 6.07 31.46
C GLY A 454 -8.26 5.13 30.24
N LEU A 455 -7.18 5.01 29.45
CA LEU A 455 -7.15 4.14 28.29
C LEU A 455 -6.60 2.75 28.65
N PRO A 456 -7.38 1.66 28.47
CA PRO A 456 -6.82 0.30 28.50
C PRO A 456 -5.94 0.09 27.26
N VAL A 457 -4.62 0.02 27.45
CA VAL A 457 -3.69 -0.17 26.32
C VAL A 457 -3.40 -1.65 26.11
N ASP A 458 -4.17 -2.26 25.20
CA ASP A 458 -3.87 -3.55 24.59
C ASP A 458 -3.57 -3.33 23.10
N VAL A 459 -2.29 -3.20 22.75
CA VAL A 459 -1.82 -2.80 21.41
C VAL A 459 -2.42 -3.67 20.30
N ASP A 460 -2.59 -4.95 20.57
CA ASP A 460 -3.12 -5.91 19.61
C ASP A 460 -4.57 -5.56 19.21
N GLY A 461 -5.45 -5.42 20.21
CA GLY A 461 -6.85 -5.05 20.00
C GLY A 461 -7.12 -3.54 19.80
N LEU A 462 -6.14 -2.67 20.00
CA LEU A 462 -6.35 -1.22 19.94
C LEU A 462 -6.30 -0.72 18.49
N ARG A 463 -7.28 0.10 18.09
CA ARG A 463 -7.29 0.88 16.84
C ARG A 463 -7.66 2.32 17.15
N PHE A 464 -7.20 3.24 16.33
CA PHE A 464 -7.56 4.65 16.41
C PHE A 464 -8.28 5.08 15.14
N ARG A 465 -9.36 5.84 15.32
CA ARG A 465 -10.17 6.34 14.22
C ARG A 465 -10.90 7.58 14.70
N ASP A 466 -10.86 8.65 13.92
CA ASP A 466 -11.79 9.76 14.07
C ASP A 466 -13.17 9.29 13.61
N LEU A 467 -14.05 9.07 14.59
CA LEU A 467 -15.39 8.51 14.40
C LEU A 467 -16.44 9.59 14.14
N ASP A 468 -16.29 10.79 14.68
CA ASP A 468 -17.28 11.87 14.59
C ASP A 468 -16.91 13.00 13.63
N GLY A 469 -15.70 12.95 13.06
CA GLY A 469 -15.17 13.85 12.05
C GLY A 469 -14.61 15.16 12.60
N ASP A 470 -14.26 15.22 13.88
CA ASP A 470 -13.71 16.41 14.53
C ASP A 470 -12.20 16.64 14.31
N GLY A 471 -11.51 15.65 13.72
CA GLY A 471 -10.08 15.64 13.41
C GLY A 471 -9.22 14.94 14.46
N ILE A 472 -9.81 14.43 15.54
CA ILE A 472 -9.17 13.71 16.63
C ILE A 472 -9.65 12.27 16.61
N CYS A 473 -8.74 11.32 16.85
CA CYS A 473 -9.13 9.92 16.91
C CYS A 473 -9.74 9.53 18.25
N GLU A 474 -10.88 8.84 18.20
CA GLU A 474 -11.32 7.91 19.23
C GLU A 474 -10.44 6.65 19.23
N ALA A 475 -10.42 5.97 20.38
CA ALA A 475 -9.80 4.66 20.53
C ALA A 475 -10.87 3.56 20.52
N ILE A 476 -10.58 2.46 19.84
CA ILE A 476 -11.48 1.32 19.70
C ILE A 476 -10.73 0.08 20.17
N LEU A 477 -11.29 -0.66 21.14
CA LEU A 477 -10.64 -1.82 21.73
C LEU A 477 -11.59 -3.02 21.83
N THR A 478 -11.32 -4.04 21.03
CA THR A 478 -11.97 -5.36 21.10
C THR A 478 -10.98 -6.46 20.71
N ASN A 479 -10.49 -7.23 21.68
CA ASN A 479 -9.56 -8.33 21.43
C ASN A 479 -10.29 -9.67 21.57
N ARG A 480 -10.37 -10.44 20.48
CA ARG A 480 -11.09 -11.72 20.47
C ARG A 480 -10.47 -12.76 21.43
N ASP A 481 -9.15 -12.79 21.58
CA ASP A 481 -8.46 -13.70 22.52
C ASP A 481 -8.82 -13.44 23.98
N ARG A 482 -9.16 -12.19 24.30
CA ARG A 482 -9.56 -11.79 25.66
C ARG A 482 -11.08 -11.88 25.88
N GLY A 483 -11.84 -12.09 24.82
CA GLY A 483 -13.30 -11.96 24.82
C GLY A 483 -13.77 -10.54 25.15
N LEU A 484 -15.10 -10.39 25.30
CA LEU A 484 -15.67 -9.13 25.78
C LEU A 484 -15.36 -8.95 27.27
N THR A 485 -14.74 -7.84 27.60
CA THR A 485 -14.37 -7.44 28.96
C THR A 485 -14.97 -6.07 29.28
N ASP A 486 -14.91 -5.65 30.54
CA ASP A 486 -15.33 -4.29 30.95
C ASP A 486 -14.51 -3.19 30.25
N THR A 487 -13.34 -3.52 29.69
CA THR A 487 -12.49 -2.61 28.90
C THR A 487 -12.74 -2.69 27.39
N SER A 488 -13.63 -3.57 26.92
CA SER A 488 -13.99 -3.63 25.50
C SER A 488 -14.94 -2.50 25.14
N GLY A 489 -14.70 -1.78 24.04
CA GLY A 489 -15.56 -0.69 23.56
C GLY A 489 -14.79 0.42 22.85
N ALA A 490 -15.48 1.53 22.60
CA ALA A 490 -14.89 2.76 22.10
C ALA A 490 -14.66 3.76 23.23
N TYR A 491 -13.67 4.63 23.06
CA TYR A 491 -13.25 5.62 24.05
C TYR A 491 -12.99 6.95 23.34
N ARG A 492 -13.36 8.05 23.99
CA ARG A 492 -13.00 9.40 23.55
C ARG A 492 -12.12 10.09 24.59
N TRP A 493 -11.29 11.02 24.16
CA TRP A 493 -10.55 11.87 25.08
C TRP A 493 -11.48 12.95 25.67
N ALA A 494 -11.54 13.05 27.01
CA ALA A 494 -12.26 14.11 27.70
C ALA A 494 -11.28 15.20 28.19
N PRO A 495 -11.25 16.39 27.56
CA PRO A 495 -10.32 17.44 27.93
C PRO A 495 -10.50 17.95 29.37
N SER A 496 -11.74 17.99 29.87
CA SER A 496 -12.09 18.44 31.22
C SER A 496 -11.36 17.66 32.31
N ASP A 497 -11.28 16.34 32.13
CA ASP A 497 -10.73 15.40 33.11
C ASP A 497 -9.32 14.94 32.74
N SER A 498 -8.85 15.34 31.55
CA SER A 498 -7.58 14.93 30.96
C SER A 498 -7.42 13.41 31.04
N SER A 499 -8.46 12.70 30.58
CA SER A 499 -8.57 11.24 30.63
C SER A 499 -9.43 10.75 29.47
N TRP A 500 -9.17 9.52 29.03
CA TRP A 500 -10.08 8.78 28.17
C TRP A 500 -11.31 8.35 28.96
N GLU A 501 -12.47 8.48 28.32
CA GLU A 501 -13.76 8.04 28.82
C GLU A 501 -14.33 6.99 27.88
N LYS A 502 -14.83 5.90 28.47
CA LYS A 502 -15.50 4.84 27.71
C LYS A 502 -16.85 5.36 27.22
N LEU A 503 -17.11 5.22 25.92
CA LEU A 503 -18.37 5.58 25.28
C LEU A 503 -19.49 4.58 25.65
N PRO A 504 -20.77 4.98 25.58
CA PRO A 504 -21.90 4.21 26.10
C PRO A 504 -22.33 3.03 25.20
N PHE A 505 -21.53 2.67 24.20
CA PHE A 505 -21.82 1.61 23.24
C PHE A 505 -20.65 0.63 23.09
N LEU A 506 -20.95 -0.55 22.53
CA LEU A 506 -19.98 -1.55 22.12
C LEU A 506 -19.99 -1.69 20.60
N LEU A 507 -18.99 -2.37 20.06
CA LEU A 507 -19.04 -2.83 18.68
C LEU A 507 -20.15 -3.88 18.51
N PRO A 508 -20.73 -4.01 17.30
CA PRO A 508 -21.70 -5.05 16.99
C PRO A 508 -21.16 -6.46 17.27
N ALA A 509 -22.05 -7.40 17.59
CA ALA A 509 -21.66 -8.78 17.88
C ALA A 509 -20.94 -9.42 16.68
N GLY A 510 -19.70 -9.86 16.89
CA GLY A 510 -18.84 -10.44 15.86
C GLY A 510 -17.80 -9.47 15.29
N ALA A 511 -17.92 -8.16 15.53
CA ALA A 511 -16.89 -7.20 15.19
C ALA A 511 -15.78 -7.22 16.26
N TRP A 512 -14.57 -7.55 15.82
CA TRP A 512 -13.36 -7.55 16.63
C TRP A 512 -12.29 -6.73 15.94
N THR A 513 -11.50 -5.97 16.68
CA THR A 513 -10.35 -5.22 16.14
C THR A 513 -9.07 -6.07 16.13
N SER A 514 -9.07 -7.21 16.82
CA SER A 514 -8.06 -8.26 16.69
C SER A 514 -8.73 -9.65 16.74
N GLY A 515 -8.30 -10.55 15.86
CA GLY A 515 -8.77 -11.93 15.78
C GLY A 515 -8.13 -12.84 16.82
N PHE A 516 -8.26 -14.15 16.63
CA PHE A 516 -7.57 -15.11 17.50
C PHE A 516 -6.07 -15.09 17.25
N GLN A 517 -5.27 -15.19 18.29
CA GLN A 517 -3.80 -15.15 18.24
C GLN A 517 -3.22 -13.87 17.61
N GLY A 518 -3.97 -12.75 17.65
CA GLY A 518 -3.57 -11.49 17.01
C GLY A 518 -3.70 -11.47 15.48
N LEU A 519 -4.35 -12.49 14.89
CA LEU A 519 -4.60 -12.57 13.45
C LEU A 519 -5.71 -11.60 13.02
N ASP A 520 -5.94 -11.50 11.72
CA ASP A 520 -7.02 -10.65 11.20
C ASP A 520 -8.39 -11.19 11.66
N SER A 521 -9.25 -10.28 12.11
CA SER A 521 -10.63 -10.55 12.51
C SER A 521 -11.63 -10.48 11.36
N GLY A 522 -11.20 -9.99 10.19
CA GLY A 522 -12.06 -9.67 9.06
C GLY A 522 -12.78 -8.33 9.19
N LEU A 523 -12.47 -7.52 10.21
CA LEU A 523 -13.05 -6.18 10.36
C LEU A 523 -12.37 -5.17 9.42
N ARG A 524 -13.18 -4.35 8.77
CA ARG A 524 -12.77 -3.25 7.91
C ARG A 524 -13.58 -2.00 8.27
N PHE A 525 -12.91 -0.86 8.32
CA PHE A 525 -13.55 0.45 8.41
C PHE A 525 -13.75 0.98 7.00
N LEU A 526 -14.97 1.32 6.64
CA LEU A 526 -15.36 1.76 5.29
C LEU A 526 -16.29 2.98 5.38
N ASP A 527 -16.55 3.61 4.25
CA ASP A 527 -17.66 4.55 4.08
C ASP A 527 -18.78 3.76 3.38
N LEU A 528 -19.78 3.31 4.14
CA LEU A 528 -20.87 2.47 3.62
C LEU A 528 -22.12 3.28 3.29
N ASP A 529 -22.26 4.51 3.80
CA ASP A 529 -23.42 5.35 3.55
C ASP A 529 -23.16 6.62 2.72
N GLY A 530 -21.91 6.82 2.29
CA GLY A 530 -21.50 7.85 1.35
C GLY A 530 -21.34 9.22 1.99
N ASP A 531 -21.18 9.30 3.31
CA ASP A 531 -20.97 10.57 4.02
C ASP A 531 -19.51 11.08 3.95
N GLY A 532 -18.59 10.26 3.42
CA GLY A 532 -17.17 10.56 3.28
C GLY A 532 -16.33 10.24 4.52
N LEU A 533 -16.92 9.64 5.56
CA LEU A 533 -16.23 9.19 6.77
C LEU A 533 -15.98 7.68 6.71
N VAL A 534 -14.72 7.30 6.85
CA VAL A 534 -14.31 5.88 6.89
C VAL A 534 -14.43 5.35 8.32
N ASN A 535 -15.65 5.33 8.85
CA ASN A 535 -15.97 4.97 10.24
C ASN A 535 -17.04 3.86 10.36
N ASP A 536 -17.66 3.43 9.25
CA ASP A 536 -18.61 2.32 9.22
C ASP A 536 -17.89 0.98 9.31
N LEU A 537 -18.57 -0.05 9.82
CA LEU A 537 -17.99 -1.37 9.98
C LEU A 537 -18.50 -2.33 8.91
N PHE A 538 -17.57 -3.00 8.25
CA PHE A 538 -17.83 -4.20 7.47
C PHE A 538 -16.98 -5.36 8.02
N PHE A 539 -17.59 -6.50 8.31
CA PHE A 539 -16.87 -7.70 8.72
C PHE A 539 -17.59 -8.96 8.26
N SER A 540 -16.81 -10.01 7.99
CA SER A 540 -17.35 -11.35 7.74
C SER A 540 -16.29 -12.41 7.99
N ASP A 541 -16.61 -13.43 8.77
CA ASP A 541 -15.79 -14.62 9.02
C ASP A 541 -16.63 -15.91 8.87
N ASP A 542 -16.12 -17.04 9.37
CA ASP A 542 -16.81 -18.33 9.33
C ASP A 542 -17.91 -18.49 10.40
N GLU A 543 -18.12 -17.49 11.26
CA GLU A 543 -19.15 -17.49 12.30
C GLU A 543 -20.25 -16.45 12.04
N ARG A 544 -19.88 -15.22 11.66
CA ARG A 544 -20.78 -14.06 11.57
C ARG A 544 -20.36 -13.10 10.46
N PHE A 545 -21.31 -12.28 10.05
CA PHE A 545 -21.07 -11.15 9.16
C PHE A 545 -21.89 -9.93 9.58
N GLY A 546 -21.44 -8.75 9.15
CA GLY A 546 -22.09 -7.49 9.49
C GLY A 546 -21.60 -6.31 8.67
N ALA A 547 -22.54 -5.47 8.25
CA ALA A 547 -22.35 -4.14 7.70
C ALA A 547 -23.17 -3.17 8.56
N PHE A 548 -22.50 -2.23 9.23
CA PHE A 548 -23.12 -1.31 10.19
C PHE A 548 -22.64 0.11 9.97
N VAL A 549 -23.60 1.03 9.98
CA VAL A 549 -23.32 2.45 9.86
C VAL A 549 -23.13 3.07 11.24
N PHE A 550 -22.11 3.91 11.37
CA PHE A 550 -21.87 4.71 12.55
C PHE A 550 -22.88 5.86 12.65
N THR A 551 -23.53 6.00 13.81
CA THR A 551 -24.64 6.97 13.98
C THR A 551 -24.30 8.12 14.92
N GLY A 552 -23.12 8.08 15.55
CA GLY A 552 -22.65 9.10 16.49
C GLY A 552 -22.16 8.53 17.83
N LEU A 553 -21.53 9.36 18.65
CA LEU A 553 -20.89 8.94 19.91
C LEU A 553 -21.85 8.51 21.03
N ASP A 554 -23.15 8.75 20.89
CA ASP A 554 -24.15 8.30 21.88
C ASP A 554 -24.67 6.88 21.60
N SER A 555 -24.65 6.45 20.33
CA SER A 555 -25.29 5.21 19.86
C SER A 555 -24.36 4.26 19.10
N GLY A 556 -23.22 4.75 18.63
CA GLY A 556 -22.22 3.99 17.90
C GLY A 556 -22.77 3.40 16.60
N TRP A 557 -22.39 2.15 16.32
CA TRP A 557 -22.83 1.38 15.15
C TRP A 557 -24.22 0.74 15.35
N SER A 558 -25.22 1.54 15.69
CA SER A 558 -26.59 1.05 15.97
C SER A 558 -27.46 0.84 14.73
N ARG A 559 -27.00 1.26 13.54
CA ARG A 559 -27.73 1.11 12.27
C ARG A 559 -27.18 -0.06 11.45
N PRO A 560 -27.74 -1.28 11.55
CA PRO A 560 -27.35 -2.38 10.66
C PRO A 560 -27.87 -2.12 9.24
N LEU A 561 -27.02 -2.34 8.24
CA LEU A 561 -27.43 -2.49 6.85
C LEU A 561 -27.78 -3.97 6.57
N ARG A 562 -26.90 -4.87 7.00
CA ARG A 562 -27.11 -6.33 6.96
C ARG A 562 -26.22 -7.00 7.99
N ALA A 563 -26.72 -8.00 8.72
CA ALA A 563 -25.91 -8.75 9.66
C ALA A 563 -26.55 -10.12 9.94
N GLY A 564 -25.73 -11.11 10.24
CA GLY A 564 -26.22 -12.46 10.47
C GLY A 564 -25.13 -13.44 10.88
N ARG A 565 -25.51 -14.72 10.88
CA ARG A 565 -24.59 -15.84 11.02
C ARG A 565 -24.02 -16.20 9.64
N ALA A 566 -22.80 -16.73 9.58
CA ALA A 566 -22.17 -17.12 8.33
C ALA A 566 -22.92 -18.23 7.56
N ASP A 567 -23.82 -18.97 8.23
CA ASP A 567 -24.69 -20.00 7.63
C ASP A 567 -26.02 -19.45 7.06
N ALA A 568 -26.25 -18.14 7.13
CA ALA A 568 -27.46 -17.52 6.58
C ALA A 568 -27.43 -17.49 5.04
N PRO A 569 -28.59 -17.62 4.35
CA PRO A 569 -28.65 -17.64 2.89
C PRO A 569 -28.12 -16.38 2.19
N ASP A 570 -28.16 -15.24 2.88
CA ASP A 570 -27.76 -13.91 2.41
C ASP A 570 -26.41 -13.45 2.97
N ALA A 571 -25.63 -14.38 3.56
CA ALA A 571 -24.33 -14.09 4.15
C ALA A 571 -23.36 -13.48 3.13
N PHE A 572 -22.56 -12.53 3.61
CA PHE A 572 -21.43 -12.04 2.83
C PHE A 572 -20.43 -13.16 2.62
N ARG A 573 -19.70 -13.09 1.50
CA ARG A 573 -18.47 -13.88 1.37
C ARG A 573 -17.53 -13.47 2.52
N PRO A 574 -16.89 -14.41 3.21
CA PRO A 574 -16.02 -14.08 4.33
C PRO A 574 -14.88 -13.15 3.91
N VAL A 575 -14.57 -12.12 4.71
CA VAL A 575 -13.37 -11.28 4.56
C VAL A 575 -12.14 -12.09 4.96
N VAL A 576 -12.25 -12.86 6.04
CA VAL A 576 -11.27 -13.85 6.47
C VAL A 576 -11.89 -15.24 6.50
N ARG A 577 -11.10 -16.27 6.20
CA ARG A 577 -11.48 -17.68 6.41
C ARG A 577 -11.15 -18.09 7.85
N ARG A 578 -11.29 -19.39 8.10
CA ARG A 578 -10.97 -20.00 9.40
C ARG A 578 -9.57 -19.57 9.86
N PHE A 579 -9.42 -19.30 11.15
CA PHE A 579 -8.17 -18.83 11.74
C PHE A 579 -7.64 -17.51 11.17
N GLY A 580 -8.50 -16.65 10.62
CA GLY A 580 -8.09 -15.29 10.22
C GLY A 580 -7.31 -15.22 8.91
N GLU A 581 -7.27 -16.30 8.13
CA GLU A 581 -6.64 -16.32 6.81
C GLU A 581 -7.32 -15.32 5.86
N GLU A 582 -6.55 -14.45 5.22
CA GLU A 582 -7.07 -13.41 4.33
C GLU A 582 -7.78 -14.01 3.10
N ASN A 583 -9.00 -13.57 2.79
CA ASN A 583 -9.83 -14.14 1.73
C ASN A 583 -9.88 -13.33 0.42
N GLY A 584 -8.93 -12.43 0.21
CA GLY A 584 -8.79 -11.61 -0.98
C GLY A 584 -9.71 -10.39 -1.01
N PHE A 585 -10.15 -9.91 0.16
CA PHE A 585 -11.08 -8.80 0.28
C PHE A 585 -10.40 -7.44 0.10
N PHE A 586 -11.04 -6.55 -0.65
CA PHE A 586 -10.71 -5.12 -0.67
C PHE A 586 -11.92 -4.29 -1.10
N ALA A 587 -11.92 -3.00 -0.79
CA ALA A 587 -12.94 -2.06 -1.24
C ALA A 587 -12.31 -1.04 -2.21
N LYS A 588 -13.00 -0.76 -3.31
CA LYS A 588 -12.55 0.23 -4.29
C LYS A 588 -13.73 0.79 -5.06
N GLY A 589 -13.79 2.12 -5.23
CA GLY A 589 -14.79 2.77 -6.09
C GLY A 589 -16.25 2.46 -5.74
N GLY A 590 -16.58 2.37 -4.44
CA GLY A 590 -17.94 2.07 -3.99
C GLY A 590 -18.36 0.60 -4.11
N VAL A 591 -17.40 -0.30 -4.34
CA VAL A 591 -17.65 -1.74 -4.50
C VAL A 591 -16.73 -2.54 -3.57
N LEU A 592 -17.29 -3.57 -2.95
CA LEU A 592 -16.56 -4.57 -2.19
C LEU A 592 -16.19 -5.73 -3.11
N TYR A 593 -14.93 -6.16 -3.08
CA TYR A 593 -14.40 -7.20 -3.96
C TYR A 593 -13.83 -8.36 -3.15
N TRP A 594 -13.91 -9.55 -3.74
CA TRP A 594 -13.09 -10.69 -3.34
C TRP A 594 -12.38 -11.27 -4.54
N GLN A 595 -11.09 -11.54 -4.37
CA GLN A 595 -10.23 -12.12 -5.39
C GLN A 595 -9.37 -13.22 -4.79
N ASN A 596 -9.72 -14.48 -5.03
CA ASN A 596 -9.04 -15.64 -4.47
C ASN A 596 -9.15 -16.86 -5.40
N GLU A 597 -8.66 -18.01 -4.96
CA GLU A 597 -8.63 -19.24 -5.75
C GLU A 597 -10.01 -19.73 -6.18
N ASP A 598 -11.08 -19.31 -5.51
CA ASP A 598 -12.46 -19.67 -5.82
C ASP A 598 -13.14 -18.66 -6.76
N THR A 599 -12.48 -17.53 -7.09
CA THR A 599 -13.05 -16.47 -7.94
C THR A 599 -12.53 -16.48 -9.37
N GLY A 600 -11.50 -17.28 -9.69
CA GLY A 600 -10.86 -17.28 -11.02
C GLY A 600 -11.80 -17.55 -12.21
N ASP A 601 -12.85 -18.35 -11.99
CA ASP A 601 -13.87 -18.67 -13.01
C ASP A 601 -15.03 -17.65 -13.07
N LEU A 602 -15.06 -16.66 -12.16
CA LEU A 602 -16.06 -15.60 -12.14
C LEU A 602 -15.75 -14.52 -13.20
N PRO A 603 -16.75 -13.72 -13.63
CA PRO A 603 -16.52 -12.61 -14.54
C PRO A 603 -15.48 -11.60 -14.03
N ASN A 604 -14.39 -11.44 -14.78
CA ASN A 604 -13.22 -10.65 -14.41
C ASN A 604 -12.51 -11.16 -13.13
N GLN A 605 -12.57 -12.48 -12.85
CA GLN A 605 -11.81 -13.16 -11.80
C GLN A 605 -12.10 -12.67 -10.37
N VAL A 606 -13.17 -11.90 -10.18
CA VAL A 606 -13.55 -11.29 -8.89
C VAL A 606 -15.01 -11.53 -8.57
N ASP A 607 -15.30 -11.74 -7.30
CA ASP A 607 -16.64 -11.54 -6.74
C ASP A 607 -16.81 -10.06 -6.38
N ARG A 608 -18.03 -9.53 -6.51
CA ARG A 608 -18.29 -8.10 -6.33
C ARG A 608 -19.63 -7.85 -5.64
N LEU A 609 -19.64 -6.91 -4.72
CA LEU A 609 -20.83 -6.43 -4.04
C LEU A 609 -20.81 -4.90 -4.01
N PRO A 610 -21.62 -4.21 -4.83
CA PRO A 610 -21.78 -2.76 -4.74
C PRO A 610 -22.26 -2.36 -3.34
N ILE A 611 -21.66 -1.32 -2.76
CA ILE A 611 -22.04 -0.83 -1.43
C ILE A 611 -23.52 -0.38 -1.42
N GLU A 612 -24.01 0.19 -2.52
CA GLU A 612 -25.41 0.57 -2.68
C GLU A 612 -26.38 -0.59 -2.46
N ALA A 613 -26.00 -1.81 -2.87
CA ALA A 613 -26.83 -3.02 -2.69
C ALA A 613 -26.95 -3.45 -1.21
N LEU A 614 -26.15 -2.88 -0.31
CA LEU A 614 -26.31 -3.09 1.14
C LEU A 614 -27.52 -2.36 1.71
N HIS A 615 -28.00 -1.30 1.03
CA HIS A 615 -29.15 -0.50 1.47
C HIS A 615 -30.48 -1.03 0.92
N GLU A 616 -30.44 -1.97 -0.02
CA GLU A 616 -31.63 -2.63 -0.56
C GLU A 616 -32.14 -3.69 0.44
N SER A 617 -33.40 -3.56 0.87
CA SER A 617 -34.01 -4.58 1.73
C SER A 617 -34.17 -5.90 0.95
N PRO A 618 -33.90 -7.07 1.56
CA PRO A 618 -34.03 -8.38 0.91
C PRO A 618 -35.49 -8.77 0.54
N ASP A 619 -36.48 -7.89 0.75
CA ASP A 619 -37.92 -8.13 0.61
C ASP A 619 -38.59 -7.34 -0.54
N ASN A 620 -37.87 -6.97 -1.61
CA ASN A 620 -38.48 -6.43 -2.84
C ASN A 620 -38.55 -7.44 -3.98
#